data_AF-A0A7X4EGX2-F1
#
_entry.id   AF-A0A7X4EGX2-F1
#
_cell.length_a   1.000
_cell.length_b   1.000
_cell.length_c   1.000
_cell.angle_alpha   90.00
_cell.angle_beta   90.00
_cell.angle_gamma   90.00
#
_symmetry.space_group_name_H-M   'P 1'
#
loop_
_entity.id
_entity.type
_entity.pdbx_description
1 polymer ?
#
loop_
_entity_poly.entity_id
_entity_poly.type
_entity_poly.pdbx_seq_one_letter_code
_entity_poly.pdbx_strand_id
1 'polypeptide(L)'
;MRVSVSFLATATALAWACAESGPPPESPPPFHIGATIEVGAAPHGIRFSADGDTAYVALSGDGQIAVVDLSGPAVVARWDAGETPLDLVRLEDGWLVSQFRDSTLIRLDAAGRPLPDATHTVTPGPSLFTPGTVRGRTWITTEFSDRLWVIDTRTGTPTASHPTGDRPYPADVMWDGSHAFVPDLDAGTVSVIDLLNGETDATVEVCPGPPGGALTPDQVTYIVACGGSDEVAFVNTASFRVAGRVSGLGPRPFSVAVPGEGRYAVVNNAGGSTVSVVDIEAQAVAQTIEVGAQPIVLRVHPDGERVFVANEIAGTLVELVPSAPDLAPTTPPAPTEVVVVGMLHSGHLDSDRFSLDVVRDLVREIDPDYWLTEIPPNRWARARSEFAATGTVEEPRVHRFPEYMQVLFPLSLEMSFEVIPTAGWTEPMSDFRAGYLDAYARDPNRATEWAEYQAASAASTEALAAGGANDDPYWIHTDAYDEAYDIRMQVYAHLFDADLGPGGWDAINASHWANIERALDRHRGEGARFLLTYGAGHKGPFLRELRRRDDVVLLDVAAFLDRLAR
;
A
#
# COMPACT_ATOMS: atom_id res chain seq x y z
N MET A 1 -28.62 -70.48 -38.70
CA MET A 1 -27.40 -71.31 -38.81
C MET A 1 -26.28 -70.50 -38.17
N ARG A 2 -25.83 -70.87 -36.96
CA ARG A 2 -24.43 -71.31 -36.70
C ARG A 2 -23.39 -70.37 -37.37
N VAL A 3 -22.42 -69.75 -36.71
CA VAL A 3 -21.59 -70.17 -35.57
C VAL A 3 -20.64 -68.99 -35.27
N SER A 4 -20.42 -68.66 -34.00
CA SER A 4 -19.26 -67.88 -33.55
C SER A 4 -17.98 -68.70 -33.69
N VAL A 5 -16.82 -68.05 -33.85
CA VAL A 5 -15.60 -68.24 -33.02
C VAL A 5 -14.35 -67.72 -33.74
N SER A 6 -13.70 -66.77 -33.06
CA SER A 6 -12.27 -66.49 -32.79
C SER A 6 -11.17 -66.59 -33.84
N PHE A 7 -10.18 -65.70 -33.70
CA PHE A 7 -8.81 -65.87 -33.15
C PHE A 7 -8.00 -64.65 -33.67
N LEU A 8 -7.05 -63.97 -33.03
CA LEU A 8 -6.28 -64.04 -31.78
C LEU A 8 -5.28 -62.86 -31.88
N ALA A 9 -5.04 -62.08 -30.83
CA ALA A 9 -3.70 -61.51 -30.57
C ALA A 9 -3.66 -60.86 -29.18
N THR A 10 -2.63 -61.29 -28.45
CA THR A 10 -2.32 -61.07 -27.04
C THR A 10 -1.59 -59.74 -26.78
N ALA A 11 -1.98 -59.12 -25.66
CA ALA A 11 -1.23 -58.32 -24.69
C ALA A 11 0.22 -57.88 -24.96
N THR A 12 0.49 -56.57 -24.78
CA THR A 12 1.59 -56.02 -23.95
C THR A 12 1.41 -54.51 -23.71
N ALA A 13 1.57 -54.08 -22.44
CA ALA A 13 1.72 -52.71 -21.90
C ALA A 13 0.49 -51.78 -22.03
N LEU A 14 0.00 -51.05 -21.02
CA LEU A 14 0.59 -50.52 -19.79
C LEU A 14 -0.30 -50.88 -18.57
N ALA A 15 0.25 -51.65 -17.64
CA ALA A 15 -0.11 -51.54 -16.23
C ALA A 15 1.04 -50.75 -15.57
N TRP A 16 0.96 -49.42 -15.66
CA TRP A 16 1.81 -48.54 -14.87
C TRP A 16 0.92 -47.48 -14.24
N ALA A 17 0.74 -47.64 -12.93
CA ALA A 17 0.36 -46.63 -11.95
C ALA A 17 -0.84 -45.73 -12.30
N CYS A 18 -2.06 -46.25 -12.11
CA CYS A 18 -3.09 -45.43 -11.45
C CYS A 18 -2.71 -45.34 -9.96
N ALA A 19 -1.64 -44.60 -9.65
CA ALA A 19 -1.53 -43.98 -8.34
C ALA A 19 -2.53 -42.84 -8.37
N GLU A 20 -3.51 -42.89 -7.47
CA GLU A 20 -4.41 -41.78 -7.19
C GLU A 20 -3.53 -40.52 -7.03
N SER A 21 -3.61 -39.60 -7.99
CA SER A 21 -3.10 -38.25 -7.76
C SER A 21 -3.93 -37.71 -6.61
N GLY A 22 -3.35 -37.68 -5.40
CA GLY A 22 -3.92 -36.98 -4.28
C GLY A 22 -4.29 -35.55 -4.69
N PRO A 23 -5.16 -34.87 -3.92
CA PRO A 23 -5.46 -33.46 -4.19
C PRO A 23 -4.14 -32.70 -4.37
N PRO A 24 -4.10 -31.71 -5.29
CA PRO A 24 -2.92 -30.87 -5.44
C PRO A 24 -2.52 -30.35 -4.06
N PRO A 25 -1.21 -30.25 -3.75
CA PRO A 25 -0.77 -29.75 -2.46
C PRO A 25 -1.48 -28.41 -2.19
N GLU A 26 -2.18 -28.33 -1.05
CA GLU A 26 -2.82 -27.08 -0.63
C GLU A 26 -1.74 -26.00 -0.58
N SER A 27 -2.01 -24.86 -1.22
CA SER A 27 -1.15 -23.68 -1.10
C SER A 27 -0.93 -23.37 0.39
N PRO A 28 0.28 -22.98 0.80
CA PRO A 28 0.53 -22.68 2.20
C PRO A 28 -0.41 -21.58 2.69
N PRO A 29 -0.83 -21.62 3.96
CA PRO A 29 -1.71 -20.61 4.52
C PRO A 29 -1.07 -19.21 4.40
N PRO A 30 -1.84 -18.15 4.06
CA PRO A 30 -1.31 -16.81 3.83
C PRO A 30 -0.47 -16.21 4.95
N PHE A 31 -0.78 -16.49 6.22
CA PHE A 31 -0.05 -15.98 7.38
C PHE A 31 0.25 -17.08 8.40
N HIS A 32 1.27 -16.86 9.22
CA HIS A 32 1.56 -17.66 10.41
C HIS A 32 1.93 -16.75 11.59
N ILE A 33 1.87 -17.29 12.81
CA ILE A 33 2.27 -16.56 14.01
C ILE A 33 3.80 -16.51 14.06
N GLY A 34 4.36 -15.30 14.17
CA GLY A 34 5.78 -15.06 14.44
C GLY A 34 6.03 -15.12 15.94
N ALA A 35 5.92 -13.97 16.62
CA ALA A 35 6.02 -13.84 18.07
C ALA A 35 4.67 -13.75 18.79
N THR A 36 4.65 -14.15 20.07
CA THR A 36 3.58 -13.83 21.03
C THR A 36 4.25 -13.25 22.28
N ILE A 37 3.84 -12.05 22.67
CA ILE A 37 4.51 -11.23 23.68
C ILE A 37 3.50 -10.89 24.78
N GLU A 38 3.79 -11.24 26.02
CA GLU A 38 3.02 -10.81 27.18
C GLU A 38 3.28 -9.31 27.44
N VAL A 39 2.26 -8.46 27.30
CA VAL A 39 2.41 -7.01 27.38
C VAL A 39 1.76 -6.40 28.63
N GLY A 40 0.68 -6.97 29.15
CA GLY A 40 0.00 -6.49 30.35
C GLY A 40 -1.52 -6.54 30.24
N ALA A 41 -2.24 -5.89 31.14
CA ALA A 41 -3.70 -5.98 31.20
C ALA A 41 -4.37 -5.06 30.14
N ALA A 42 -5.33 -5.62 29.41
CA ALA A 42 -6.15 -4.93 28.42
C ALA A 42 -5.34 -4.08 27.41
N PRO A 43 -4.39 -4.71 26.66
CA PRO A 43 -3.70 -4.04 25.57
C PRO A 43 -4.69 -3.61 24.50
N HIS A 44 -4.51 -2.41 23.98
CA HIS A 44 -5.42 -1.78 23.03
C HIS A 44 -4.66 -1.16 21.86
N GLY A 45 -4.50 0.17 21.79
CA GLY A 45 -3.77 0.84 20.72
C GLY A 45 -2.31 0.39 20.60
N ILE A 46 -1.86 0.15 19.37
CA ILE A 46 -0.49 -0.23 19.02
C ILE A 46 0.10 0.87 18.12
N ARG A 47 1.35 1.28 18.38
CA ARG A 47 2.14 2.16 17.49
C ARG A 47 3.55 1.66 17.36
N PHE A 48 4.23 2.05 16.30
CA PHE A 48 5.62 1.65 16.05
C PHE A 48 6.55 2.87 16.00
N SER A 49 7.82 2.65 16.30
CA SER A 49 8.89 3.57 15.90
C SER A 49 9.01 3.62 14.38
N ALA A 50 9.61 4.68 13.84
CA ALA A 50 9.74 4.88 12.41
C ALA A 50 10.60 3.81 11.72
N ASP A 51 11.56 3.24 12.44
CA ASP A 51 12.40 2.10 12.00
C ASP A 51 11.68 0.75 12.14
N GLY A 52 10.53 0.69 12.82
CA GLY A 52 9.80 -0.55 13.08
C GLY A 52 10.38 -1.43 14.20
N ASP A 53 11.49 -1.06 14.83
CA ASP A 53 12.14 -1.93 15.82
C ASP A 53 11.47 -1.91 17.20
N THR A 54 10.61 -0.92 17.46
CA THR A 54 9.92 -0.76 18.75
C THR A 54 8.41 -0.64 18.57
N ALA A 55 7.64 -1.42 19.33
CA ALA A 55 6.20 -1.23 19.49
C ALA A 55 5.86 -0.55 20.82
N TYR A 56 4.87 0.33 20.79
CA TYR A 56 4.28 1.00 21.94
C TYR A 56 2.82 0.56 22.06
N VAL A 57 2.47 -0.07 23.17
CA VAL A 57 1.14 -0.66 23.38
C VAL A 57 0.46 0.02 24.56
N ALA A 58 -0.70 0.64 24.31
CA ALA A 58 -1.53 1.19 25.37
C ALA A 58 -2.18 0.06 26.18
N LEU A 59 -1.98 0.07 27.50
CA LEU A 59 -2.52 -0.90 28.45
C LEU A 59 -3.59 -0.23 29.29
N SER A 60 -4.83 -0.26 28.78
CA SER A 60 -5.95 0.44 29.41
C SER A 60 -6.28 -0.09 30.81
N GLY A 61 -5.94 -1.37 31.08
CA GLY A 61 -6.15 -2.01 32.38
C GLY A 61 -5.06 -1.70 33.41
N ASP A 62 -3.88 -1.29 32.97
CA ASP A 62 -2.73 -1.00 33.84
C ASP A 62 -2.48 0.52 33.99
N GLY A 63 -3.08 1.37 33.16
CA GLY A 63 -2.79 2.81 33.16
C GLY A 63 -1.42 3.15 32.58
N GLN A 64 -0.92 2.31 31.65
CA GLN A 64 0.46 2.36 31.18
C GLN A 64 0.58 2.24 29.66
N ILE A 65 1.74 2.65 29.12
CA ILE A 65 2.22 2.22 27.80
C ILE A 65 3.34 1.20 28.02
N ALA A 66 3.21 0.01 27.43
CA ALA A 66 4.33 -0.94 27.30
C ALA A 66 5.18 -0.58 26.09
N VAL A 67 6.50 -0.51 26.28
CA VAL A 67 7.50 -0.35 25.22
C VAL A 67 8.11 -1.71 24.95
N VAL A 68 7.98 -2.20 23.72
CA VAL A 68 8.36 -3.56 23.31
C VAL A 68 9.46 -3.46 22.25
N ASP A 69 10.61 -4.05 22.51
CA ASP A 69 11.68 -4.24 21.51
C ASP A 69 11.32 -5.45 20.64
N LEU A 70 11.13 -5.22 19.34
CA LEU A 70 10.72 -6.24 18.37
C LEU A 70 11.89 -7.07 17.81
N SER A 71 13.14 -6.70 18.11
CA SER A 71 14.32 -7.52 17.76
C SER A 71 14.48 -8.74 18.69
N GLY A 72 14.08 -8.58 19.95
CA GLY A 72 14.09 -9.61 21.00
C GLY A 72 12.73 -9.78 21.68
N PRO A 73 11.63 -9.78 20.89
CA PRO A 73 10.23 -9.45 21.24
C PRO A 73 9.90 -9.41 22.74
N ALA A 74 10.33 -8.36 23.44
CA ALA A 74 10.23 -8.25 24.89
C ALA A 74 9.85 -6.84 25.34
N VAL A 75 9.07 -6.75 26.42
CA VAL A 75 8.78 -5.47 27.09
C VAL A 75 10.06 -4.96 27.76
N VAL A 76 10.58 -3.84 27.27
CA VAL A 76 11.82 -3.21 27.74
C VAL A 76 11.58 -2.01 28.66
N ALA A 77 10.40 -1.39 28.59
CA ALA A 77 10.00 -0.32 29.49
C ALA A 77 8.47 -0.24 29.68
N ARG A 78 8.06 0.46 30.73
CA ARG A 78 6.66 0.82 31.00
C ARG A 78 6.59 2.30 31.35
N TRP A 79 5.65 3.02 30.75
CA TRP A 79 5.42 4.44 30.96
C TRP A 79 4.06 4.63 31.64
N ASP A 80 4.03 5.40 32.72
CA ASP A 80 2.76 5.80 33.32
C ASP A 80 2.03 6.76 32.38
N ALA A 81 0.77 6.47 32.08
CA ALA A 81 0.05 7.12 30.99
C ALA A 81 -1.41 7.45 31.33
N GLY A 82 -1.70 7.72 32.60
CA GLY A 82 -3.04 8.07 33.08
C GLY A 82 -3.89 6.86 33.44
N GLU A 83 -5.18 7.08 33.73
CA GLU A 83 -6.05 6.04 34.28
C GLU A 83 -6.55 5.05 33.22
N THR A 84 -6.81 5.52 31.99
CA THR A 84 -7.33 4.65 30.92
C THR A 84 -6.76 5.06 29.56
N PRO A 85 -5.45 4.84 29.33
CA PRO A 85 -4.85 5.06 28.03
C PRO A 85 -5.44 4.06 27.02
N LEU A 86 -6.02 4.56 25.93
CA LEU A 86 -6.59 3.68 24.90
C LEU A 86 -5.71 3.60 23.66
N ASP A 87 -5.05 4.69 23.30
CA ASP A 87 -4.08 4.76 22.21
C ASP A 87 -3.08 5.89 22.42
N LEU A 88 -2.02 5.88 21.61
CA LEU A 88 -1.05 6.95 21.53
C LEU A 88 -0.73 7.31 20.08
N VAL A 89 -0.17 8.48 19.87
CA VAL A 89 0.34 8.95 18.57
C VAL A 89 1.61 9.76 18.78
N ARG A 90 2.52 9.68 17.82
CA ARG A 90 3.79 10.40 17.85
C ARG A 90 3.57 11.89 17.58
N LEU A 91 4.22 12.73 18.38
CA LEU A 91 4.38 14.17 18.15
C LEU A 91 5.85 14.46 17.77
N GLU A 92 6.13 15.66 17.27
CA GLU A 92 7.50 16.10 16.95
C GLU A 92 8.46 16.01 18.15
N ASP A 93 7.96 16.31 19.35
CA ASP A 93 8.73 16.42 20.60
C ASP A 93 8.33 15.40 21.68
N GLY A 94 7.50 14.41 21.33
CA GLY A 94 7.01 13.42 22.30
C GLY A 94 5.84 12.59 21.81
N TRP A 95 4.87 12.38 22.70
CA TRP A 95 3.69 11.55 22.45
C TRP A 95 2.43 12.23 22.95
N LEU A 96 1.31 11.87 22.33
CA LEU A 96 -0.02 12.22 22.80
C LEU A 96 -0.79 10.93 23.06
N VAL A 97 -1.46 10.84 24.20
CA VAL A 97 -2.17 9.64 24.64
C VAL A 97 -3.62 9.96 24.91
N SER A 98 -4.55 9.19 24.35
CA SER A 98 -5.99 9.34 24.61
C SER A 98 -6.38 8.70 25.93
N GLN A 99 -7.08 9.46 26.78
CA GLN A 99 -7.64 9.00 28.04
C GLN A 99 -9.15 8.80 27.89
N PHE A 100 -9.56 7.57 27.64
CA PHE A 100 -10.93 7.27 27.22
C PHE A 100 -11.96 7.70 28.28
N ARG A 101 -11.75 7.34 29.55
CA ARG A 101 -12.67 7.68 30.65
C ARG A 101 -12.58 9.14 31.08
N ASP A 102 -11.36 9.67 31.15
CA ASP A 102 -11.12 11.05 31.62
C ASP A 102 -11.48 12.11 30.59
N SER A 103 -11.75 11.70 29.34
CA SER A 103 -12.14 12.60 28.26
C SER A 103 -11.09 13.67 27.97
N THR A 104 -9.82 13.25 28.01
CA THR A 104 -8.67 14.11 27.78
C THR A 104 -7.64 13.44 26.87
N LEU A 105 -6.76 14.26 26.32
CA LEU A 105 -5.49 13.85 25.72
C LEU A 105 -4.37 14.37 26.63
N ILE A 106 -3.42 13.51 26.99
CA ILE A 106 -2.26 13.91 27.78
C ILE A 106 -0.99 13.82 26.95
N ARG A 107 -0.04 14.71 27.19
CA ARG A 107 1.27 14.65 26.53
C ARG A 107 2.30 13.93 27.38
N LEU A 108 3.08 13.08 26.72
CA LEU A 108 4.31 12.52 27.26
C LEU A 108 5.50 13.10 26.47
N ASP A 109 6.65 13.24 27.12
CA ASP A 109 7.88 13.56 26.39
C ASP A 109 8.41 12.34 25.61
N ALA A 110 9.49 12.52 24.84
CA ALA A 110 10.09 11.45 24.05
C ALA A 110 10.54 10.22 24.86
N ALA A 111 10.76 10.36 26.18
CA ALA A 111 11.12 9.27 27.08
C ALA A 111 9.90 8.68 27.81
N GLY A 112 8.69 9.10 27.47
CA GLY A 112 7.45 8.58 28.04
C GLY A 112 7.04 9.21 29.37
N ARG A 113 7.63 10.33 29.76
CA ARG A 113 7.29 10.98 31.04
C ARG A 113 6.11 11.92 30.83
N PRO A 114 5.04 11.85 31.66
CA PRO A 114 3.94 12.79 31.59
C PRO A 114 4.41 14.23 31.75
N LEU A 115 3.96 15.10 30.85
CA LEU A 115 4.22 16.54 30.90
C LEU A 115 3.12 17.22 31.73
N PRO A 116 3.45 17.80 32.90
CA PRO A 116 2.48 18.54 33.71
C PRO A 116 1.91 19.71 32.90
N ASP A 117 0.61 19.98 33.07
CA ASP A 117 -0.13 21.08 32.42
C ASP A 117 -0.25 20.99 30.88
N ALA A 118 0.09 19.84 30.29
CA ALA A 118 -0.04 19.56 28.86
C ALA A 118 -1.20 18.57 28.57
N THR A 119 -2.35 18.85 29.18
CA THR A 119 -3.59 18.08 29.02
C THR A 119 -4.60 18.88 28.20
N HIS A 120 -5.22 18.23 27.21
CA HIS A 120 -6.23 18.80 26.35
C HIS A 120 -7.56 18.08 26.55
N THR A 121 -8.66 18.82 26.69
CA THR A 121 -9.99 18.23 26.82
C THR A 121 -10.54 17.86 25.45
N VAL A 122 -10.95 16.60 25.29
CA VAL A 122 -11.59 16.06 24.09
C VAL A 122 -12.67 15.09 24.56
N THR A 123 -13.92 15.53 24.54
CA THR A 123 -14.98 14.92 25.35
C THR A 123 -16.17 14.39 24.56
N PRO A 124 -16.88 13.39 25.11
CA PRO A 124 -16.42 12.31 26.00
C PRO A 124 -15.96 11.08 25.19
N GLY A 125 -15.08 10.28 25.77
CA GLY A 125 -14.65 9.00 25.19
C GLY A 125 -13.75 9.11 23.96
N PRO A 126 -12.62 9.87 24.01
CA PRO A 126 -11.65 9.89 22.92
C PRO A 126 -11.09 8.47 22.72
N SER A 127 -11.31 7.88 21.55
CA SER A 127 -10.97 6.48 21.27
C SER A 127 -9.52 6.32 20.77
N LEU A 128 -9.31 5.72 19.59
CA LEU A 128 -8.02 5.58 18.93
C LEU A 128 -7.78 6.72 17.95
N PHE A 129 -6.51 7.07 17.79
CA PHE A 129 -6.09 7.95 16.72
C PHE A 129 -6.15 7.22 15.37
N THR A 130 -6.25 7.98 14.29
CA THR A 130 -6.04 7.46 12.93
C THR A 130 -4.72 6.69 12.82
N PRO A 131 -4.60 5.70 11.91
CA PRO A 131 -3.39 4.90 11.76
C PRO A 131 -2.11 5.73 11.56
N GLY A 132 -2.20 6.82 10.80
CA GLY A 132 -1.10 7.74 10.54
C GLY A 132 -1.45 9.23 10.74
N THR A 133 -0.49 10.07 10.40
CA THR A 133 -0.62 11.53 10.39
C THR A 133 -0.56 12.06 8.95
N VAL A 134 -1.27 13.16 8.69
CA VAL A 134 -1.26 13.81 7.38
C VAL A 134 -1.09 15.31 7.58
N ARG A 135 -0.05 15.90 6.97
CA ARG A 135 0.29 17.34 7.05
C ARG A 135 0.31 17.89 8.49
N GLY A 136 0.98 17.17 9.39
CA GLY A 136 1.09 17.58 10.80
C GLY A 136 -0.23 17.49 11.57
N ARG A 137 -1.18 16.67 11.11
CA ARG A 137 -2.47 16.41 11.75
C ARG A 137 -2.71 14.93 11.96
N THR A 138 -3.47 14.61 12.99
CA THR A 138 -4.07 13.31 13.22
C THR A 138 -5.52 13.51 13.63
N TRP A 139 -6.34 12.48 13.53
CA TRP A 139 -7.73 12.55 13.97
C TRP A 139 -8.02 11.52 15.05
N ILE A 140 -9.04 11.81 15.86
CA ILE A 140 -9.52 10.91 16.91
C ILE A 140 -11.03 11.05 17.03
N THR A 141 -11.74 9.93 17.15
CA THR A 141 -13.18 9.98 17.41
C THR A 141 -13.47 10.09 18.90
N THR A 142 -14.57 10.76 19.24
CA THR A 142 -15.15 10.71 20.58
C THR A 142 -16.47 9.97 20.53
N GLU A 143 -16.47 8.73 21.05
CA GLU A 143 -17.58 7.78 20.92
C GLU A 143 -18.89 8.28 21.53
N PHE A 144 -18.84 9.18 22.52
CA PHE A 144 -20.03 9.60 23.27
C PHE A 144 -20.48 11.04 22.95
N SER A 145 -19.88 11.67 21.93
CA SER A 145 -20.32 12.97 21.42
C SER A 145 -20.45 13.03 19.90
N ASP A 146 -20.28 11.90 19.22
CA ASP A 146 -20.48 11.78 17.77
C ASP A 146 -19.62 12.77 16.99
N ARG A 147 -18.31 12.82 17.34
CA ARG A 147 -17.33 13.69 16.70
C ARG A 147 -16.10 12.96 16.22
N LEU A 148 -15.57 13.48 15.11
CA LEU A 148 -14.18 13.31 14.67
C LEU A 148 -13.42 14.61 14.97
N TRP A 149 -12.46 14.57 15.88
CA TRP A 149 -11.61 15.70 16.24
C TRP A 149 -10.35 15.74 15.39
N VAL A 150 -9.93 16.97 15.02
CA VAL A 150 -8.66 17.25 14.34
C VAL A 150 -7.64 17.70 15.37
N ILE A 151 -6.49 17.04 15.42
CA ILE A 151 -5.41 17.30 16.38
C ILE A 151 -4.16 17.75 15.62
N ASP A 152 -3.55 18.86 16.05
CA ASP A 152 -2.25 19.32 15.57
C ASP A 152 -1.12 18.48 16.20
N THR A 153 -0.32 17.78 15.39
CA THR A 153 0.69 16.82 15.88
C THR A 153 2.00 17.48 16.32
N ARG A 154 2.15 18.79 16.14
CA ARG A 154 3.28 19.55 16.68
C ARG A 154 3.04 19.92 18.14
N THR A 155 1.78 20.19 18.48
CA THR A 155 1.39 20.71 19.81
C THR A 155 0.58 19.74 20.64
N GLY A 156 -0.08 18.78 20.01
CA GLY A 156 -1.08 17.90 20.62
C GLY A 156 -2.46 18.54 20.81
N THR A 157 -2.66 19.77 20.33
CA THR A 157 -3.89 20.52 20.59
C THR A 157 -5.03 20.11 19.65
N PRO A 158 -6.28 19.98 20.14
CA PRO A 158 -7.45 19.88 19.30
C PRO A 158 -7.73 21.23 18.63
N THR A 159 -7.90 21.23 17.30
CA THR A 159 -8.04 22.46 16.50
C THR A 159 -9.40 22.60 15.83
N ALA A 160 -10.07 21.48 15.52
CA ALA A 160 -11.40 21.44 14.94
C ALA A 160 -12.11 20.12 15.29
N SER A 161 -13.41 20.05 15.00
CA SER A 161 -14.15 18.78 15.02
C SER A 161 -15.25 18.77 13.96
N HIS A 162 -15.56 17.58 13.48
CA HIS A 162 -16.61 17.31 12.50
C HIS A 162 -17.67 16.40 13.14
N PRO A 163 -18.96 16.60 12.86
CA PRO A 163 -20.00 15.66 13.27
C PRO A 163 -19.85 14.32 12.54
N THR A 164 -20.24 13.24 13.21
CA THR A 164 -20.32 11.88 12.66
C THR A 164 -21.74 11.34 12.88
N GLY A 165 -21.98 10.08 12.51
CA GLY A 165 -23.12 9.33 13.02
C GLY A 165 -22.91 8.87 14.47
N ASP A 166 -23.92 8.16 14.99
CA ASP A 166 -23.98 7.74 16.39
C ASP A 166 -22.89 6.71 16.74
N ARG A 167 -22.17 7.01 17.83
CA ARG A 167 -21.09 6.20 18.41
C ARG A 167 -19.97 5.87 17.41
N PRO A 168 -19.20 6.89 16.98
CA PRO A 168 -18.14 6.73 15.97
C PRO A 168 -16.93 5.99 16.53
N TYR A 169 -16.47 5.00 15.79
CA TYR A 169 -15.24 4.27 16.04
C TYR A 169 -14.07 4.85 15.23
N PRO A 170 -12.82 4.44 15.51
CA PRO A 170 -11.63 5.04 14.90
C PRO A 170 -11.75 5.16 13.39
N ALA A 171 -11.54 6.40 12.90
CA ALA A 171 -11.56 6.71 11.48
C ALA A 171 -10.30 6.19 10.79
N ASP A 172 -10.41 5.97 9.48
CA ASP A 172 -9.25 5.93 8.60
C ASP A 172 -9.28 7.13 7.65
N VAL A 173 -8.10 7.67 7.33
CA VAL A 173 -7.97 8.93 6.59
C VAL A 173 -7.13 8.69 5.35
N MET A 174 -7.61 9.22 4.22
CA MET A 174 -6.87 9.19 2.96
C MET A 174 -5.50 9.85 3.12
N TRP A 175 -4.50 9.38 2.39
CA TRP A 175 -3.11 9.81 2.61
C TRP A 175 -2.92 11.29 2.22
N ASP A 176 -3.79 11.82 1.35
CA ASP A 176 -3.86 13.24 0.98
C ASP A 176 -4.61 14.09 2.00
N GLY A 177 -5.22 13.47 3.01
CA GLY A 177 -6.04 14.13 4.01
C GLY A 177 -7.28 14.77 3.39
N SER A 178 -7.77 14.25 2.26
CA SER A 178 -8.99 14.73 1.61
C SER A 178 -10.23 14.22 2.32
N HIS A 179 -10.26 12.93 2.68
CA HIS A 179 -11.43 12.30 3.29
C HIS A 179 -11.08 11.47 4.51
N ALA A 180 -11.97 11.51 5.51
CA ALA A 180 -12.04 10.53 6.59
C ALA A 180 -13.22 9.58 6.39
N PHE A 181 -13.00 8.30 6.61
CA PHE A 181 -14.04 7.26 6.67
C PHE A 181 -14.21 6.86 8.13
N VAL A 182 -15.37 7.21 8.70
CA VAL A 182 -15.67 7.02 10.12
C VAL A 182 -16.79 5.98 10.27
N PRO A 183 -16.52 4.80 10.82
CA PRO A 183 -17.55 3.81 11.08
C PRO A 183 -18.39 4.22 12.30
N ASP A 184 -19.70 4.29 12.12
CA ASP A 184 -20.66 4.74 13.12
C ASP A 184 -21.40 3.52 13.70
N LEU A 185 -20.95 3.06 14.87
CA LEU A 185 -21.29 1.74 15.40
C LEU A 185 -22.81 1.58 15.62
N ASP A 186 -23.46 2.56 16.23
CA ASP A 186 -24.90 2.47 16.52
C ASP A 186 -25.77 2.85 15.32
N ALA A 187 -25.29 3.73 14.46
CA ALA A 187 -26.02 4.12 13.25
C ALA A 187 -25.99 3.03 12.17
N GLY A 188 -24.99 2.15 12.17
CA GLY A 188 -24.84 1.13 11.13
C GLY A 188 -24.31 1.70 9.81
N THR A 189 -23.65 2.86 9.88
CA THR A 189 -23.19 3.64 8.72
C THR A 189 -21.68 3.85 8.73
N VAL A 190 -21.16 4.35 7.61
CA VAL A 190 -19.86 5.03 7.56
C VAL A 190 -20.09 6.49 7.17
N SER A 191 -19.68 7.42 8.01
CA SER A 191 -19.62 8.85 7.68
C SER A 191 -18.36 9.13 6.85
N VAL A 192 -18.55 9.68 5.66
CA VAL A 192 -17.46 10.12 4.79
C VAL A 192 -17.35 11.63 4.87
N ILE A 193 -16.26 12.11 5.45
CA ILE A 193 -16.07 13.53 5.77
C ILE A 193 -15.00 14.10 4.85
N ASP A 194 -15.34 15.11 4.06
CA ASP A 194 -14.37 15.95 3.36
C ASP A 194 -13.65 16.82 4.38
N LEU A 195 -12.37 16.53 4.59
CA LEU A 195 -11.50 17.19 5.56
C LEU A 195 -10.94 18.52 5.06
N LEU A 196 -11.04 18.81 3.76
CA LEU A 196 -10.62 20.09 3.17
C LEU A 196 -11.69 21.15 3.38
N ASN A 197 -12.96 20.78 3.19
CA ASN A 197 -14.11 21.68 3.38
C ASN A 197 -14.75 21.56 4.77
N GLY A 198 -14.50 20.44 5.45
CA GLY A 198 -15.05 20.14 6.77
C GLY A 198 -16.51 19.69 6.77
N GLU A 199 -17.00 19.22 5.61
CA GLU A 199 -18.39 18.80 5.38
C GLU A 199 -18.49 17.27 5.29
N THR A 200 -19.70 16.72 5.48
CA THR A 200 -19.96 15.29 5.27
C THR A 200 -20.45 15.08 3.85
N ASP A 201 -19.63 14.44 3.02
CA ASP A 201 -19.93 14.15 1.61
C ASP A 201 -20.93 13.01 1.45
N ALA A 202 -20.85 12.01 2.34
CA ALA A 202 -21.75 10.87 2.32
C ALA A 202 -21.94 10.25 3.70
N THR A 203 -23.10 9.63 3.89
CA THR A 203 -23.37 8.67 4.95
C THR A 203 -23.76 7.36 4.28
N VAL A 204 -22.87 6.37 4.35
CA VAL A 204 -23.00 5.10 3.64
C VAL A 204 -23.61 4.06 4.59
N GLU A 205 -24.80 3.57 4.29
CA GLU A 205 -25.36 2.42 5.01
C GLU A 205 -24.51 1.16 4.72
N VAL A 206 -23.94 0.58 5.77
CA VAL A 206 -23.02 -0.57 5.63
C VAL A 206 -23.59 -1.82 6.27
N CYS A 207 -23.72 -1.89 7.57
CA CYS A 207 -24.13 -3.10 8.27
C CYS A 207 -24.46 -2.76 9.72
N PRO A 208 -25.17 -3.64 10.44
CA PRO A 208 -25.39 -3.46 11.87
C PRO A 208 -24.05 -3.52 12.62
N GLY A 209 -23.78 -2.50 13.43
CA GLY A 209 -22.62 -2.48 14.32
C GLY A 209 -21.28 -2.53 13.59
N PRO A 210 -20.86 -1.49 12.84
CA PRO A 210 -19.51 -1.37 12.30
C PRO A 210 -18.55 -0.73 13.32
N PRO A 211 -17.69 -1.49 14.03
CA PRO A 211 -16.73 -0.96 15.01
C PRO A 211 -15.39 -0.50 14.41
N GLY A 212 -15.15 -0.66 13.10
CA GLY A 212 -13.85 -0.36 12.54
C GLY A 212 -13.73 -0.69 11.07
N GLY A 213 -12.69 -0.14 10.44
CA GLY A 213 -12.35 -0.44 9.07
C GLY A 213 -10.98 0.11 8.70
N ALA A 214 -10.53 -0.23 7.49
CA ALA A 214 -9.26 0.23 6.95
C ALA A 214 -9.38 0.48 5.44
N LEU A 215 -8.71 1.54 4.97
CA LEU A 215 -8.48 1.78 3.56
C LEU A 215 -7.49 0.74 3.03
N THR A 216 -7.74 0.25 1.82
CA THR A 216 -6.73 -0.47 1.06
C THR A 216 -5.54 0.45 0.76
N PRO A 217 -4.32 -0.07 0.59
CA PRO A 217 -3.13 0.74 0.29
C PRO A 217 -3.31 1.69 -0.90
N ASP A 218 -4.06 1.25 -1.92
CA ASP A 218 -4.40 2.05 -3.10
C ASP A 218 -5.55 3.07 -2.89
N GLN A 219 -6.15 3.07 -1.70
CA GLN A 219 -7.27 3.91 -1.25
C GLN A 219 -8.52 3.87 -2.12
N VAL A 220 -8.71 2.82 -2.93
CA VAL A 220 -9.92 2.68 -3.77
C VAL A 220 -11.06 1.99 -3.02
N THR A 221 -10.75 1.30 -1.92
CA THR A 221 -11.70 0.55 -1.12
C THR A 221 -11.49 0.81 0.37
N TYR A 222 -12.57 1.07 1.10
CA TYR A 222 -12.61 1.06 2.56
C TYR A 222 -13.30 -0.23 3.01
N ILE A 223 -12.57 -1.09 3.72
CA ILE A 223 -13.07 -2.39 4.21
C ILE A 223 -13.57 -2.21 5.64
N VAL A 224 -14.83 -2.52 5.88
CA VAL A 224 -15.54 -2.31 7.15
C VAL A 224 -15.79 -3.63 7.82
N ALA A 225 -15.40 -3.77 9.08
CA ALA A 225 -15.81 -4.89 9.93
C ALA A 225 -17.27 -4.73 10.35
N CYS A 226 -18.08 -5.76 10.19
CA CYS A 226 -19.50 -5.75 10.54
C CYS A 226 -19.74 -6.63 11.76
N GLY A 227 -19.48 -6.08 12.94
CA GLY A 227 -19.52 -6.80 14.22
C GLY A 227 -20.87 -7.40 14.59
N GLY A 228 -21.97 -6.83 14.07
CA GLY A 228 -23.32 -7.35 14.28
C GLY A 228 -23.74 -8.50 13.36
N SER A 229 -22.94 -8.82 12.32
CA SER A 229 -23.30 -9.79 11.29
C SER A 229 -22.17 -10.72 10.84
N ASP A 230 -21.04 -10.73 11.55
CA ASP A 230 -19.90 -11.63 11.31
C ASP A 230 -19.40 -11.66 9.86
N GLU A 231 -19.32 -10.46 9.27
CA GLU A 231 -18.88 -10.23 7.89
C GLU A 231 -17.96 -9.00 7.78
N VAL A 232 -17.40 -8.79 6.58
CA VAL A 232 -16.85 -7.50 6.16
C VAL A 232 -17.62 -6.96 4.96
N ALA A 233 -17.72 -5.63 4.87
CA ALA A 233 -18.26 -4.91 3.71
C ALA A 233 -17.16 -4.09 3.03
N PHE A 234 -17.19 -4.04 1.70
CA PHE A 234 -16.25 -3.27 0.89
C PHE A 234 -16.95 -2.01 0.39
N VAL A 235 -16.50 -0.83 0.81
CA VAL A 235 -17.03 0.46 0.35
C VAL A 235 -16.09 1.05 -0.69
N ASN A 236 -16.59 1.33 -1.89
CA ASN A 236 -15.81 2.01 -2.91
C ASN A 236 -15.67 3.50 -2.56
N THR A 237 -14.43 3.99 -2.48
CA THR A 237 -14.11 5.34 -1.99
C THR A 237 -14.41 6.45 -2.99
N ALA A 238 -14.61 6.13 -4.27
CA ALA A 238 -14.97 7.12 -5.28
C ALA A 238 -16.48 7.35 -5.39
N SER A 239 -17.27 6.28 -5.23
CA SER A 239 -18.72 6.31 -5.38
C SER A 239 -19.49 6.35 -4.05
N PHE A 240 -18.80 6.14 -2.93
CA PHE A 240 -19.37 6.00 -1.59
C PHE A 240 -20.49 4.97 -1.53
N ARG A 241 -20.25 3.80 -2.14
CA ARG A 241 -21.21 2.69 -2.19
C ARG A 241 -20.56 1.38 -1.78
N VAL A 242 -21.34 0.53 -1.12
CA VAL A 242 -20.96 -0.86 -0.85
C VAL A 242 -20.83 -1.60 -2.19
N ALA A 243 -19.65 -2.13 -2.47
CA ALA A 243 -19.28 -2.87 -3.67
C ALA A 243 -19.33 -4.39 -3.48
N GLY A 244 -19.25 -4.89 -2.24
CA GLY A 244 -19.23 -6.31 -1.95
C GLY A 244 -19.27 -6.62 -0.45
N ARG A 245 -19.42 -7.90 -0.11
CA ARG A 245 -19.37 -8.41 1.26
C ARG A 245 -18.76 -9.80 1.29
N VAL A 246 -18.07 -10.12 2.39
CA VAL A 246 -17.58 -11.47 2.68
C VAL A 246 -18.07 -11.87 4.05
N SER A 247 -18.84 -12.96 4.09
CA SER A 247 -19.36 -13.57 5.33
C SER A 247 -18.54 -14.79 5.73
N GLY A 248 -18.82 -15.32 6.93
CA GLY A 248 -18.13 -16.50 7.46
C GLY A 248 -16.86 -16.18 8.23
N LEU A 249 -16.73 -14.94 8.71
CA LEU A 249 -15.68 -14.58 9.67
C LEU A 249 -16.01 -15.19 11.04
N GLY A 250 -15.04 -15.14 11.95
CA GLY A 250 -15.30 -15.44 13.36
C GLY A 250 -16.21 -14.38 14.02
N PRO A 251 -16.65 -14.65 15.25
CA PRO A 251 -17.68 -13.85 15.91
C PRO A 251 -17.21 -12.43 16.24
N ARG A 252 -18.09 -11.45 16.00
CA ARG A 252 -17.92 -10.02 16.30
C ARG A 252 -16.62 -9.47 15.73
N PRO A 253 -16.46 -9.40 14.40
CA PRO A 253 -15.33 -8.74 13.77
C PRO A 253 -15.26 -7.28 14.20
N PHE A 254 -14.06 -6.76 14.48
CA PHE A 254 -13.93 -5.44 15.13
C PHE A 254 -13.04 -4.42 14.41
N SER A 255 -11.82 -4.80 14.08
CA SER A 255 -10.80 -3.97 13.43
C SER A 255 -10.29 -4.70 12.19
N VAL A 256 -9.86 -3.92 11.20
CA VAL A 256 -9.33 -4.42 9.93
C VAL A 256 -7.91 -3.86 9.77
N ALA A 257 -7.00 -4.69 9.28
CA ALA A 257 -5.67 -4.28 8.81
C ALA A 257 -5.44 -4.84 7.41
N VAL A 258 -4.87 -4.04 6.52
CA VAL A 258 -4.61 -4.43 5.12
C VAL A 258 -3.10 -4.32 4.86
N PRO A 259 -2.34 -5.41 5.07
CA PRO A 259 -0.90 -5.42 4.78
C PRO A 259 -0.59 -5.58 3.28
N GLY A 260 0.65 -5.29 2.93
CA GLY A 260 1.26 -5.43 1.61
C GLY A 260 0.55 -4.58 0.56
N GLU A 261 0.37 -5.15 -0.63
CA GLU A 261 -0.35 -4.52 -1.75
C GLU A 261 -1.89 -4.64 -1.62
N GLY A 262 -2.41 -5.06 -0.46
CA GLY A 262 -3.84 -5.22 -0.25
C GLY A 262 -4.47 -6.42 -0.95
N ARG A 263 -3.71 -7.53 -1.07
CA ARG A 263 -4.28 -8.83 -1.45
C ARG A 263 -5.18 -9.40 -0.34
N TYR A 264 -4.77 -9.25 0.91
CA TYR A 264 -5.47 -9.79 2.07
C TYR A 264 -5.86 -8.68 3.05
N ALA A 265 -7.03 -8.83 3.67
CA ALA A 265 -7.41 -8.09 4.87
C ALA A 265 -7.37 -9.04 6.07
N VAL A 266 -6.72 -8.62 7.16
CA VAL A 266 -6.73 -9.34 8.44
C VAL A 266 -7.75 -8.67 9.34
N VAL A 267 -8.68 -9.47 9.87
CA VAL A 267 -9.83 -9.00 10.67
C VAL A 267 -9.86 -9.75 11.99
N ASN A 268 -9.85 -9.06 13.12
CA ASN A 268 -9.94 -9.73 14.41
C ASN A 268 -11.38 -10.09 14.76
N ASN A 269 -11.58 -11.28 15.32
CA ASN A 269 -12.87 -11.75 15.78
C ASN A 269 -12.96 -11.53 17.30
N ALA A 270 -13.32 -10.30 17.70
CA ALA A 270 -13.28 -9.86 19.10
C ALA A 270 -14.28 -10.61 20.01
N GLY A 271 -15.26 -11.32 19.44
CA GLY A 271 -16.16 -12.22 20.18
C GLY A 271 -15.53 -13.56 20.54
N GLY A 272 -14.30 -13.85 20.08
CA GLY A 272 -13.61 -15.11 20.28
C GLY A 272 -12.12 -14.93 20.52
N SER A 273 -11.31 -15.78 19.90
CA SER A 273 -9.85 -15.84 20.10
C SER A 273 -9.05 -15.95 18.80
N THR A 274 -9.67 -15.56 17.69
CA THR A 274 -9.12 -15.74 16.34
C THR A 274 -9.04 -14.44 15.54
N VAL A 275 -8.23 -14.44 14.49
CA VAL A 275 -8.34 -13.53 13.35
C VAL A 275 -8.79 -14.28 12.11
N SER A 276 -9.51 -13.61 11.22
CA SER A 276 -9.88 -14.06 9.88
C SER A 276 -9.03 -13.33 8.85
N VAL A 277 -8.40 -14.07 7.92
CA VAL A 277 -7.71 -13.51 6.75
C VAL A 277 -8.66 -13.62 5.56
N VAL A 278 -9.03 -12.48 4.99
CA VAL A 278 -9.93 -12.36 3.84
C VAL A 278 -9.10 -12.08 2.59
N ASP A 279 -9.23 -12.92 1.57
CA ASP A 279 -8.72 -12.63 0.23
C ASP A 279 -9.66 -11.62 -0.44
N ILE A 280 -9.12 -10.43 -0.72
CA ILE A 280 -9.89 -9.29 -1.23
C ILE A 280 -10.32 -9.53 -2.67
N GLU A 281 -9.46 -10.17 -3.48
CA GLU A 281 -9.77 -10.46 -4.89
C GLU A 281 -10.79 -11.60 -4.99
N ALA A 282 -10.56 -12.68 -4.24
CA ALA A 282 -11.45 -13.83 -4.24
C ALA A 282 -12.77 -13.58 -3.50
N GLN A 283 -12.85 -12.50 -2.70
CA GLN A 283 -13.98 -12.18 -1.83
C GLN A 283 -14.35 -13.39 -0.96
N ALA A 284 -13.37 -13.95 -0.25
CA ALA A 284 -13.56 -15.13 0.59
C ALA A 284 -12.61 -15.14 1.80
N VAL A 285 -13.01 -15.80 2.89
CA VAL A 285 -12.09 -16.09 4.00
C VAL A 285 -11.08 -17.14 3.55
N ALA A 286 -9.82 -16.76 3.49
CA ALA A 286 -8.71 -17.62 3.08
C ALA A 286 -8.11 -18.40 4.26
N GLN A 287 -8.19 -17.85 5.47
CA GLN A 287 -7.61 -18.46 6.67
C GLN A 287 -8.29 -17.96 7.95
N THR A 288 -8.29 -18.78 9.00
CA THR A 288 -8.60 -18.37 10.37
C THR A 288 -7.45 -18.80 11.28
N ILE A 289 -6.97 -17.90 12.14
CA ILE A 289 -5.77 -18.11 12.97
C ILE A 289 -6.12 -17.86 14.43
N GLU A 290 -5.76 -18.79 15.32
CA GLU A 290 -5.90 -18.64 16.76
C GLU A 290 -4.81 -17.71 17.30
N VAL A 291 -5.18 -16.57 17.88
CA VAL A 291 -4.24 -15.54 18.35
C VAL A 291 -4.30 -15.29 19.85
N GLY A 292 -5.37 -15.70 20.52
CA GLY A 292 -5.60 -15.44 21.94
C GLY A 292 -6.91 -14.70 22.19
N ALA A 293 -7.38 -14.74 23.44
CA ALA A 293 -8.72 -14.27 23.80
C ALA A 293 -8.92 -12.76 23.61
N GLN A 294 -10.05 -12.41 22.97
CA GLN A 294 -10.51 -11.04 22.66
C GLN A 294 -9.43 -10.20 21.96
N PRO A 295 -9.04 -10.56 20.74
CA PRO A 295 -8.26 -9.65 19.90
C PRO A 295 -9.10 -8.39 19.67
N ILE A 296 -8.55 -7.18 19.82
CA ILE A 296 -9.31 -5.93 19.76
C ILE A 296 -8.81 -4.96 18.69
N VAL A 297 -7.50 -4.74 18.61
CA VAL A 297 -6.87 -3.80 17.66
C VAL A 297 -5.83 -4.54 16.83
N LEU A 298 -5.84 -4.29 15.52
CA LEU A 298 -4.74 -4.66 14.63
C LEU A 298 -4.02 -3.42 14.11
N ARG A 299 -2.72 -3.58 13.85
CA ARG A 299 -1.91 -2.59 13.13
C ARG A 299 -0.93 -3.27 12.19
N VAL A 300 -0.78 -2.68 11.00
CA VAL A 300 0.27 -3.04 10.05
C VAL A 300 1.60 -2.46 10.57
N HIS A 301 2.63 -3.28 10.56
CA HIS A 301 3.99 -2.89 10.91
C HIS A 301 4.59 -1.97 9.82
N PRO A 302 5.56 -1.07 10.13
CA PRO A 302 6.16 -0.16 9.13
C PRO A 302 6.81 -0.79 7.90
N ASP A 303 7.14 -2.09 7.93
CA ASP A 303 7.58 -2.82 6.73
C ASP A 303 6.46 -3.10 5.72
N GLY A 304 5.22 -2.77 6.08
CA GLY A 304 4.03 -2.95 5.26
C GLY A 304 3.47 -4.37 5.27
N GLU A 305 4.21 -5.37 5.72
CA GLU A 305 3.88 -6.79 5.51
C GLU A 305 3.33 -7.47 6.76
N ARG A 306 3.93 -7.19 7.92
CA ARG A 306 3.54 -7.83 9.18
C ARG A 306 2.34 -7.15 9.82
N VAL A 307 1.52 -7.92 10.55
CA VAL A 307 0.37 -7.39 11.30
C VAL A 307 0.51 -7.77 12.76
N PHE A 308 0.32 -6.80 13.66
CA PHE A 308 0.31 -7.03 15.10
C PHE A 308 -1.11 -6.96 15.65
N VAL A 309 -1.43 -7.86 16.57
CA VAL A 309 -2.75 -8.03 17.17
C VAL A 309 -2.66 -7.88 18.68
N ALA A 310 -3.39 -6.92 19.25
CA ALA A 310 -3.55 -6.78 20.69
C ALA A 310 -4.72 -7.64 21.18
N ASN A 311 -4.42 -8.59 22.06
CA ASN A 311 -5.43 -9.45 22.69
C ASN A 311 -5.77 -8.90 24.08
N GLU A 312 -6.90 -8.21 24.17
CA GLU A 312 -7.31 -7.46 25.34
C GLU A 312 -7.46 -8.35 26.59
N ILE A 313 -8.13 -9.50 26.46
CA ILE A 313 -8.30 -10.42 27.59
C ILE A 313 -7.03 -11.24 27.85
N ALA A 314 -6.38 -11.73 26.79
CA ALA A 314 -5.19 -12.56 26.97
C ALA A 314 -3.99 -11.77 27.51
N GLY A 315 -3.96 -10.44 27.34
CA GLY A 315 -2.86 -9.59 27.76
C GLY A 315 -1.62 -9.68 26.88
N THR A 316 -1.80 -10.15 25.64
CA THR A 316 -0.71 -10.43 24.70
C THR A 316 -0.76 -9.56 23.46
N LEU A 317 0.43 -9.34 22.88
CA LEU A 317 0.63 -8.81 21.54
C LEU A 317 1.13 -9.96 20.65
N VAL A 318 0.41 -10.26 19.58
CA VAL A 318 0.76 -11.33 18.63
C VAL A 318 1.18 -10.75 17.29
N GLU A 319 2.30 -11.24 16.77
CA GLU A 319 2.79 -10.91 15.43
C GLU A 319 2.31 -11.96 14.42
N LEU A 320 1.73 -11.50 13.33
CA LEU A 320 1.36 -12.29 12.17
C LEU A 320 2.31 -11.93 11.03
N VAL A 321 2.97 -12.96 10.49
CA VAL A 321 3.96 -12.86 9.43
C VAL A 321 3.37 -13.47 8.16
N PRO A 322 3.48 -12.80 6.99
CA PRO A 322 3.12 -13.43 5.72
C PRO A 322 3.95 -14.69 5.50
N SER A 323 3.28 -15.76 5.09
CA SER A 323 3.97 -16.95 4.63
C SER A 323 4.59 -16.64 3.27
N ALA A 324 5.92 -16.74 3.16
CA ALA A 324 6.58 -16.64 1.87
C ALA A 324 6.03 -17.73 0.93
N PRO A 325 5.88 -17.45 -0.38
CA PRO A 325 5.75 -18.53 -1.34
C PRO A 325 6.98 -19.44 -1.21
N ASP A 326 6.78 -20.75 -1.28
CA ASP A 326 7.84 -21.75 -1.15
C ASP A 326 8.82 -21.62 -2.34
N LEU A 327 9.83 -20.76 -2.20
CA LEU A 327 10.92 -20.64 -3.16
C LEU A 327 12.01 -21.63 -2.75
N ALA A 328 11.94 -22.84 -3.31
CA ALA A 328 12.98 -23.85 -3.10
C ALA A 328 14.35 -23.32 -3.57
N PRO A 329 15.40 -23.28 -2.73
CA PRO A 329 16.71 -22.83 -3.18
C PRO A 329 17.59 -24.02 -3.55
N THR A 330 17.87 -24.24 -4.84
CA THR A 330 18.98 -25.13 -5.23
C THR A 330 19.62 -24.73 -6.56
N THR A 331 20.48 -23.70 -6.56
CA THR A 331 21.70 -23.45 -7.39
C THR A 331 22.16 -22.01 -7.07
N PRO A 332 23.48 -21.65 -7.09
CA PRO A 332 23.87 -20.24 -7.01
C PRO A 332 23.09 -19.43 -8.06
N PRO A 333 22.45 -18.31 -7.66
CA PRO A 333 21.50 -17.61 -8.51
C PRO A 333 22.18 -17.17 -9.80
N ALA A 334 21.60 -17.53 -10.94
CA ALA A 334 21.99 -16.88 -12.18
C ALA A 334 21.65 -15.39 -12.07
N PRO A 335 22.56 -14.48 -12.48
CA PRO A 335 22.32 -13.05 -12.35
C PRO A 335 21.09 -12.65 -13.17
N THR A 336 20.24 -11.80 -12.59
CA THR A 336 19.06 -11.25 -13.25
C THR A 336 19.49 -10.14 -14.20
N GLU A 337 19.15 -10.23 -15.48
CA GLU A 337 19.42 -9.16 -16.44
C GLU A 337 18.30 -8.11 -16.37
N VAL A 338 18.64 -6.82 -16.35
CA VAL A 338 17.65 -5.73 -16.30
C VAL A 338 17.95 -4.69 -17.36
N VAL A 339 16.96 -4.37 -18.20
CA VAL A 339 16.97 -3.26 -19.16
C VAL A 339 15.98 -2.21 -18.69
N VAL A 340 16.41 -0.95 -18.55
CA VAL A 340 15.53 0.16 -18.16
C VAL A 340 15.33 1.10 -19.35
N VAL A 341 14.12 1.15 -19.89
CA VAL A 341 13.75 1.99 -21.03
C VAL A 341 12.90 3.17 -20.57
N GLY A 342 13.41 4.39 -20.77
CA GLY A 342 12.72 5.64 -20.53
C GLY A 342 11.77 5.98 -21.67
N MET A 343 10.47 5.99 -21.40
CA MET A 343 9.40 6.24 -22.36
C MET A 343 9.06 7.74 -22.47
N LEU A 344 8.56 8.14 -23.64
CA LEU A 344 8.09 9.49 -23.97
C LEU A 344 6.59 9.69 -23.72
N HIS A 345 5.88 8.62 -23.34
CA HIS A 345 4.42 8.60 -23.25
C HIS A 345 3.77 9.05 -24.57
N SER A 346 2.87 10.03 -24.53
CA SER A 346 2.25 10.61 -25.73
C SER A 346 3.26 11.15 -26.75
N GLY A 347 4.48 11.49 -26.34
CA GLY A 347 5.55 11.93 -27.24
C GLY A 347 5.96 10.89 -28.28
N HIS A 348 5.71 9.59 -28.05
CA HIS A 348 5.96 8.55 -29.05
C HIS A 348 5.07 8.67 -30.30
N LEU A 349 3.90 9.32 -30.19
CA LEU A 349 2.97 9.52 -31.31
C LEU A 349 3.48 10.57 -32.30
N ASP A 350 4.33 11.48 -31.83
CA ASP A 350 4.85 12.61 -32.62
C ASP A 350 6.34 12.45 -32.96
N SER A 351 7.01 11.40 -32.46
CA SER A 351 8.44 11.17 -32.69
C SER A 351 8.68 10.26 -33.89
N ASP A 352 9.53 10.73 -34.81
CA ASP A 352 10.07 9.91 -35.90
C ASP A 352 11.29 9.08 -35.47
N ARG A 353 11.93 9.41 -34.34
CA ARG A 353 13.17 8.78 -33.85
C ARG A 353 12.92 7.67 -32.84
N PHE A 354 11.95 7.89 -31.96
CA PHE A 354 11.55 6.94 -30.93
C PHE A 354 10.03 6.74 -31.00
N SER A 355 9.56 6.32 -32.16
CA SER A 355 8.15 6.02 -32.40
C SER A 355 7.71 4.74 -31.67
N LEU A 356 6.41 4.47 -31.63
CA LEU A 356 5.86 3.21 -31.10
C LEU A 356 6.33 1.97 -31.88
N ASP A 357 6.67 2.12 -33.17
CA ASP A 357 7.24 1.04 -33.96
C ASP A 357 8.67 0.73 -33.49
N VAL A 358 9.48 1.76 -33.22
CA VAL A 358 10.81 1.60 -32.63
C VAL A 358 10.72 0.95 -31.25
N VAL A 359 9.77 1.37 -30.41
CA VAL A 359 9.53 0.73 -29.10
C VAL A 359 9.17 -0.75 -29.29
N ARG A 360 8.28 -1.08 -30.23
CA ARG A 360 7.89 -2.47 -30.50
C ARG A 360 9.06 -3.34 -30.93
N ASP A 361 9.87 -2.85 -31.86
CA ASP A 361 11.03 -3.59 -32.35
C ASP A 361 12.11 -3.70 -31.27
N LEU A 362 12.29 -2.66 -30.45
CA LEU A 362 13.17 -2.68 -29.30
C LEU A 362 12.76 -3.75 -28.27
N VAL A 363 11.48 -3.86 -27.93
CA VAL A 363 11.01 -4.91 -27.01
C VAL A 363 11.24 -6.31 -27.59
N ARG A 364 10.98 -6.51 -28.88
CA ARG A 364 11.26 -7.79 -29.55
C ARG A 364 12.76 -8.13 -29.55
N GLU A 365 13.61 -7.14 -29.73
CA GLU A 365 15.07 -7.29 -29.69
C GLU A 365 15.60 -7.50 -28.26
N ILE A 366 14.91 -6.94 -27.26
CA ILE A 366 15.19 -7.18 -25.83
C ILE A 366 14.78 -8.60 -25.43
N ASP A 367 13.66 -9.10 -25.94
CA ASP A 367 13.12 -10.44 -25.64
C ASP A 367 13.07 -10.72 -24.11
N PRO A 368 12.27 -9.95 -23.34
CA PRO A 368 12.23 -10.09 -21.89
C PRO A 368 11.41 -11.30 -21.45
N ASP A 369 11.74 -11.86 -20.29
CA ASP A 369 10.87 -12.81 -19.56
C ASP A 369 9.80 -12.07 -18.74
N TYR A 370 10.16 -10.91 -18.20
CA TYR A 370 9.30 -10.08 -17.35
C TYR A 370 9.29 -8.63 -17.85
N TRP A 371 8.11 -8.05 -18.00
CA TRP A 371 7.93 -6.64 -18.37
C TRP A 371 7.27 -5.86 -17.22
N LEU A 372 8.07 -5.04 -16.54
CA LEU A 372 7.65 -4.17 -15.46
C LEU A 372 7.17 -2.82 -16.00
N THR A 373 5.94 -2.45 -15.65
CA THR A 373 5.22 -1.35 -16.30
C THR A 373 4.79 -0.28 -15.30
N GLU A 374 4.73 0.96 -15.78
CA GLU A 374 4.10 2.09 -15.10
C GLU A 374 2.55 1.99 -15.10
N ILE A 375 2.03 0.79 -14.86
CA ILE A 375 0.62 0.52 -14.62
C ILE A 375 0.43 0.25 -13.12
N PRO A 376 -0.56 0.88 -12.45
CA PRO A 376 -0.84 0.55 -11.05
C PRO A 376 -1.32 -0.90 -10.89
N PRO A 377 -0.79 -1.69 -9.93
CA PRO A 377 -1.16 -3.10 -9.72
C PRO A 377 -2.67 -3.34 -9.68
N ASN A 378 -3.40 -2.50 -8.96
CA ASN A 378 -4.85 -2.59 -8.79
C ASN A 378 -5.65 -2.33 -10.08
N ARG A 379 -5.05 -1.76 -11.13
CA ARG A 379 -5.72 -1.51 -12.41
C ARG A 379 -5.49 -2.61 -13.44
N TRP A 380 -4.47 -3.43 -13.24
CA TRP A 380 -4.05 -4.44 -14.20
C TRP A 380 -5.11 -5.51 -14.47
N ALA A 381 -5.74 -6.04 -13.43
CA ALA A 381 -6.76 -7.08 -13.58
C ALA A 381 -7.92 -6.61 -14.48
N ARG A 382 -8.38 -5.36 -14.27
CA ARG A 382 -9.40 -4.73 -15.11
C ARG A 382 -8.90 -4.52 -16.54
N ALA A 383 -7.75 -3.87 -16.72
CA ALA A 383 -7.19 -3.58 -18.04
C ALA A 383 -6.98 -4.85 -18.88
N ARG A 384 -6.42 -5.90 -18.27
CA ARG A 384 -6.24 -7.20 -18.92
C ARG A 384 -7.57 -7.85 -19.28
N SER A 385 -8.58 -7.77 -18.41
CA SER A 385 -9.91 -8.30 -18.67
C SER A 385 -10.60 -7.58 -19.84
N GLU A 386 -10.54 -6.25 -19.87
CA GLU A 386 -11.04 -5.43 -20.98
C GLU A 386 -10.35 -5.83 -22.29
N PHE A 387 -9.02 -5.86 -22.31
CA PHE A 387 -8.26 -6.25 -23.51
C PHE A 387 -8.60 -7.66 -23.99
N ALA A 388 -8.71 -8.63 -23.09
CA ALA A 388 -9.09 -9.99 -23.44
C ALA A 388 -10.52 -10.08 -24.03
N ALA A 389 -11.42 -9.20 -23.60
CA ALA A 389 -12.81 -9.18 -24.05
C ALA A 389 -13.02 -8.41 -25.36
N THR A 390 -12.33 -7.28 -25.55
CA THR A 390 -12.62 -6.33 -26.64
C THR A 390 -11.44 -6.08 -27.57
N GLY A 391 -10.22 -6.48 -27.20
CA GLY A 391 -8.99 -6.09 -27.88
C GLY A 391 -8.58 -4.64 -27.62
N THR A 392 -9.24 -3.95 -26.69
CA THR A 392 -8.94 -2.56 -26.28
C THR A 392 -8.94 -2.45 -24.76
N VAL A 393 -8.31 -1.41 -24.23
CA VAL A 393 -8.37 -1.08 -22.79
C VAL A 393 -8.96 0.30 -22.66
N GLU A 394 -10.08 0.39 -21.96
CA GLU A 394 -10.78 1.65 -21.69
C GLU A 394 -10.45 2.19 -20.29
N GLU A 395 -9.76 1.40 -19.46
CA GLU A 395 -9.29 1.84 -18.16
C GLU A 395 -8.46 3.13 -18.29
N PRO A 396 -8.96 4.29 -17.81
CA PRO A 396 -8.43 5.60 -18.20
C PRO A 396 -6.95 5.80 -17.86
N ARG A 397 -6.47 5.15 -16.79
CA ARG A 397 -5.08 5.27 -16.34
C ARG A 397 -4.11 4.40 -17.14
N VAL A 398 -4.57 3.34 -17.78
CA VAL A 398 -3.76 2.53 -18.68
C VAL A 398 -3.85 3.06 -20.11
N HIS A 399 -5.05 3.43 -20.55
CA HIS A 399 -5.32 3.91 -21.92
C HIS A 399 -4.52 5.17 -22.31
N ARG A 400 -4.10 5.98 -21.32
CA ARG A 400 -3.31 7.20 -21.58
C ARG A 400 -1.88 6.94 -22.08
N PHE A 401 -1.36 5.73 -21.94
CA PHE A 401 0.00 5.36 -22.33
C PHE A 401 -0.02 4.64 -23.68
N PRO A 402 0.28 5.33 -24.79
CA PRO A 402 0.24 4.72 -26.12
C PRO A 402 1.23 3.54 -26.25
N GLU A 403 2.35 3.57 -25.52
CA GLU A 403 3.32 2.48 -25.43
C GLU A 403 2.70 1.21 -24.87
N TYR A 404 1.76 1.30 -23.93
CA TYR A 404 1.06 0.10 -23.45
C TYR A 404 -0.03 -0.32 -24.42
N MET A 405 -0.79 0.65 -24.93
CA MET A 405 -1.93 0.35 -25.79
C MET A 405 -1.56 -0.24 -27.15
N GLN A 406 -0.49 0.24 -27.75
CA GLN A 406 -0.09 -0.10 -29.12
C GLN A 406 1.12 -1.02 -29.19
N VAL A 407 1.78 -1.29 -28.05
CA VAL A 407 2.95 -2.17 -27.97
C VAL A 407 2.75 -3.28 -26.94
N LEU A 408 2.64 -2.98 -25.64
CA LEU A 408 2.55 -4.00 -24.58
C LEU A 408 1.43 -5.01 -24.82
N PHE A 409 0.17 -4.56 -24.92
CA PHE A 409 -0.97 -5.46 -25.05
C PHE A 409 -0.92 -6.29 -26.34
N PRO A 410 -0.65 -5.71 -27.54
CA PRO A 410 -0.43 -6.50 -28.74
C PRO A 410 0.72 -7.52 -28.61
N LEU A 411 1.88 -7.12 -28.09
CA LEU A 411 3.02 -8.03 -27.93
C LEU A 411 2.74 -9.14 -26.91
N SER A 412 1.88 -8.91 -25.92
CA SER A 412 1.48 -9.96 -24.96
C SER A 412 0.72 -11.13 -25.61
N LEU A 413 0.22 -10.95 -26.84
CA LEU A 413 -0.38 -12.03 -27.64
C LEU A 413 0.65 -12.77 -28.52
N GLU A 414 1.83 -12.17 -28.74
CA GLU A 414 2.84 -12.63 -29.70
C GLU A 414 4.08 -13.22 -29.01
N MET A 415 4.43 -12.72 -27.82
CA MET A 415 5.64 -13.04 -27.07
C MET A 415 5.29 -13.70 -25.74
N SER A 416 6.27 -14.41 -25.15
CA SER A 416 6.09 -15.17 -23.90
C SER A 416 6.74 -14.45 -22.71
N PHE A 417 6.22 -13.28 -22.35
CA PHE A 417 6.61 -12.55 -21.14
C PHE A 417 5.46 -12.42 -20.15
N GLU A 418 5.78 -12.30 -18.86
CA GLU A 418 4.83 -11.90 -17.82
C GLU A 418 4.85 -10.38 -17.62
N VAL A 419 3.68 -9.75 -17.61
CA VAL A 419 3.56 -8.32 -17.27
C VAL A 419 3.39 -8.17 -15.77
N ILE A 420 4.29 -7.39 -15.16
CA ILE A 420 4.24 -7.06 -13.74
C ILE A 420 3.98 -5.54 -13.61
N PRO A 421 2.78 -5.12 -13.22
CA PRO A 421 2.50 -3.70 -12.98
C PRO A 421 3.22 -3.25 -11.70
N THR A 422 3.93 -2.12 -11.77
CA THR A 422 4.78 -1.64 -10.67
C THR A 422 4.56 -0.15 -10.36
N ALA A 423 3.51 0.49 -10.88
CA ALA A 423 3.25 1.89 -10.54
C ALA A 423 2.74 2.05 -9.10
N GLY A 424 3.38 2.93 -8.33
CA GLY A 424 3.13 3.20 -6.92
C GLY A 424 2.33 4.49 -6.67
N TRP A 425 1.75 5.07 -7.72
CA TRP A 425 0.86 6.24 -7.62
C TRP A 425 -0.60 5.83 -7.88
N THR A 426 -1.53 6.56 -7.28
CA THR A 426 -2.98 6.39 -7.47
C THR A 426 -3.58 7.60 -8.19
N GLU A 427 -4.79 7.45 -8.73
CA GLU A 427 -5.53 8.56 -9.35
C GLU A 427 -5.73 9.74 -8.38
N PRO A 428 -6.20 9.53 -7.14
CA PRO A 428 -6.24 10.58 -6.13
C PRO A 428 -4.87 11.25 -5.92
N MET A 429 -3.75 10.49 -5.95
CA MET A 429 -2.40 11.07 -5.83
C MET A 429 -2.07 12.06 -6.93
N SER A 430 -2.36 11.65 -8.17
CA SER A 430 -2.14 12.49 -9.34
C SER A 430 -2.98 13.77 -9.28
N ASP A 431 -4.26 13.64 -8.94
CA ASP A 431 -5.23 14.73 -8.98
C ASP A 431 -4.97 15.72 -7.85
N PHE A 432 -4.69 15.21 -6.64
CA PHE A 432 -4.25 16.01 -5.51
C PHE A 432 -2.96 16.78 -5.81
N ARG A 433 -1.93 16.11 -6.34
CA ARG A 433 -0.67 16.76 -6.72
C ARG A 433 -0.90 17.89 -7.72
N ALA A 434 -1.73 17.68 -8.73
CA ALA A 434 -2.04 18.70 -9.73
C ALA A 434 -2.74 19.92 -9.10
N GLY A 435 -3.75 19.69 -8.25
CA GLY A 435 -4.45 20.76 -7.53
C GLY A 435 -3.54 21.51 -6.56
N TYR A 436 -2.68 20.78 -5.83
CA TYR A 436 -1.71 21.36 -4.90
C TYR A 436 -0.72 22.29 -5.61
N LEU A 437 -0.10 21.83 -6.71
CA LEU A 437 0.86 22.67 -7.45
C LEU A 437 0.20 23.91 -8.06
N ASP A 438 -1.04 23.79 -8.54
CA ASP A 438 -1.82 24.92 -9.07
C ASP A 438 -2.15 25.95 -7.97
N ALA A 439 -2.52 25.49 -6.77
CA ALA A 439 -2.74 26.35 -5.62
C ALA A 439 -1.42 27.01 -5.15
N TYR A 440 -0.35 26.23 -5.04
CA TYR A 440 0.99 26.70 -4.65
C TYR A 440 1.49 27.81 -5.57
N ALA A 441 1.32 27.64 -6.89
CA ALA A 441 1.72 28.61 -7.90
C ALA A 441 0.98 29.96 -7.79
N ARG A 442 -0.20 29.98 -7.17
CA ARG A 442 -1.04 31.18 -7.01
C ARG A 442 -0.92 31.83 -5.63
N ASP A 443 -0.27 31.17 -4.66
CA ASP A 443 -0.10 31.73 -3.31
C ASP A 443 0.97 32.83 -3.32
N PRO A 444 0.63 34.10 -3.03
CA PRO A 444 1.61 35.19 -3.01
C PRO A 444 2.68 35.01 -1.92
N ASN A 445 2.41 34.24 -0.85
CA ASN A 445 3.39 33.96 0.19
C ASN A 445 4.43 32.92 -0.24
N ARG A 446 4.15 32.15 -1.29
CA ARG A 446 5.02 31.11 -1.85
C ARG A 446 5.69 31.53 -3.16
N ALA A 447 5.57 32.81 -3.54
CA ALA A 447 6.07 33.30 -4.82
C ALA A 447 7.58 33.14 -4.99
N THR A 448 8.35 33.16 -3.89
CA THR A 448 9.81 32.98 -3.93
C THR A 448 10.15 31.52 -4.21
N GLU A 449 9.57 30.58 -3.45
CA GLU A 449 9.75 29.14 -3.67
C GLU A 449 9.26 28.72 -5.07
N TRP A 450 8.14 29.28 -5.53
CA TRP A 450 7.65 29.01 -6.88
C TRP A 450 8.61 29.51 -7.97
N ALA A 451 9.19 30.70 -7.79
CA ALA A 451 10.19 31.23 -8.72
C ALA A 451 11.48 30.37 -8.73
N GLU A 452 11.86 29.81 -7.58
CA GLU A 452 12.97 28.85 -7.47
C GLU A 452 12.68 27.58 -8.29
N TYR A 453 11.50 26.99 -8.14
CA TYR A 453 11.07 25.83 -8.93
C TYR A 453 11.04 26.13 -10.43
N GLN A 454 10.58 27.32 -10.84
CA GLN A 454 10.58 27.75 -12.24
C GLN A 454 12.01 27.90 -12.79
N ALA A 455 12.93 28.47 -12.01
CA ALA A 455 14.33 28.60 -12.41
C ALA A 455 15.00 27.24 -12.58
N ALA A 456 14.78 26.31 -11.65
CA ALA A 456 15.28 24.94 -11.74
C ALA A 456 14.68 24.19 -12.95
N SER A 457 13.39 24.40 -13.22
CA SER A 457 12.72 23.83 -14.40
C SER A 457 13.31 24.35 -15.71
N ALA A 458 13.62 25.65 -15.79
CA ALA A 458 14.26 26.24 -16.96
C ALA A 458 15.68 25.71 -17.16
N ALA A 459 16.47 25.60 -16.08
CA ALA A 459 17.81 25.04 -16.12
C ALA A 459 17.83 23.57 -16.56
N SER A 460 16.90 22.76 -16.04
CA SER A 460 16.72 21.37 -16.46
C SER A 460 16.36 21.28 -17.96
N THR A 461 15.44 22.12 -18.43
CA THR A 461 15.05 22.17 -19.85
C THR A 461 16.23 22.55 -20.75
N GLU A 462 17.04 23.52 -20.35
CA GLU A 462 18.25 23.94 -21.08
C GLU A 462 19.28 22.81 -21.14
N ALA A 463 19.53 22.13 -20.01
CA ALA A 463 20.45 21.00 -19.93
C ALA A 463 19.99 19.81 -20.81
N LEU A 464 18.70 19.47 -20.78
CA LEU A 464 18.12 18.42 -21.62
C LEU A 464 18.28 18.73 -23.12
N ALA A 465 18.01 19.98 -23.52
CA ALA A 465 18.14 20.43 -24.90
C ALA A 465 19.61 20.48 -25.38
N ALA A 466 20.56 20.69 -24.46
CA ALA A 466 21.99 20.75 -24.80
C ALA A 466 22.59 19.36 -25.08
N GLY A 467 22.04 18.29 -24.48
CA GLY A 467 22.58 16.94 -24.62
C GLY A 467 22.07 16.15 -25.82
N GLY A 468 20.97 16.57 -26.45
CA GLY A 468 20.43 15.91 -27.63
C GLY A 468 19.00 16.34 -27.94
N ALA A 469 18.40 15.71 -28.96
CA ALA A 469 16.97 15.88 -29.20
C ALA A 469 16.18 15.17 -28.10
N ASN A 470 15.12 15.80 -27.59
CA ASN A 470 14.31 15.25 -26.49
C ASN A 470 13.61 13.92 -26.82
N ASP A 471 13.61 13.52 -28.09
CA ASP A 471 13.05 12.28 -28.61
C ASP A 471 14.11 11.29 -29.13
N ASP A 472 15.40 11.57 -28.93
CA ASP A 472 16.49 10.67 -29.33
C ASP A 472 16.69 9.57 -28.28
N PRO A 473 16.44 8.29 -28.62
CA PRO A 473 16.56 7.20 -27.66
C PRO A 473 18.01 6.96 -27.22
N TYR A 474 19.04 7.36 -27.99
CA TYR A 474 20.43 7.26 -27.51
C TYR A 474 20.74 8.31 -26.43
N TRP A 475 20.14 9.50 -26.54
CA TRP A 475 20.30 10.57 -25.55
C TRP A 475 19.53 10.27 -24.26
N ILE A 476 18.25 9.90 -24.40
CA ILE A 476 17.34 9.63 -23.27
C ILE A 476 17.92 8.60 -22.29
N HIS A 477 18.65 7.61 -22.79
CA HIS A 477 19.18 6.51 -21.98
C HIS A 477 20.58 6.78 -21.39
N THR A 478 21.07 8.02 -21.43
CA THR A 478 22.36 8.39 -20.79
C THR A 478 22.21 8.83 -19.33
N ASP A 479 23.30 8.75 -18.56
CA ASP A 479 23.37 9.34 -17.21
C ASP A 479 23.24 10.87 -17.25
N ALA A 480 23.75 11.53 -18.31
CA ALA A 480 23.68 12.98 -18.45
C ALA A 480 22.24 13.48 -18.66
N TYR A 481 21.37 12.68 -19.30
CA TYR A 481 19.93 12.96 -19.36
C TYR A 481 19.31 12.92 -17.96
N ASP A 482 19.66 11.90 -17.16
CA ASP A 482 19.14 11.73 -15.79
C ASP A 482 19.60 12.88 -14.89
N GLU A 483 20.88 13.27 -14.97
CA GLU A 483 21.44 14.42 -14.25
C GLU A 483 20.74 15.74 -14.65
N ALA A 484 20.46 15.93 -15.94
CA ALA A 484 19.74 17.11 -16.43
C ALA A 484 18.29 17.16 -15.91
N TYR A 485 17.63 16.00 -15.79
CA TYR A 485 16.29 15.91 -15.22
C TYR A 485 16.28 16.15 -13.69
N ASP A 486 17.28 15.62 -12.99
CA ASP A 486 17.44 15.75 -11.53
C ASP A 486 17.57 17.21 -11.07
N ILE A 487 18.10 18.12 -11.91
CA ILE A 487 18.16 19.58 -11.62
C ILE A 487 16.80 20.11 -11.15
N ARG A 488 15.73 19.78 -11.88
CA ARG A 488 14.37 20.22 -11.51
C ARG A 488 13.83 19.39 -10.36
N MET A 489 14.06 18.08 -10.37
CA MET A 489 13.39 17.18 -9.42
C MET A 489 13.93 17.28 -8.00
N GLN A 490 15.20 17.64 -7.80
CA GLN A 490 15.74 17.90 -6.47
C GLN A 490 15.07 19.10 -5.81
N VAL A 491 14.84 20.17 -6.57
CA VAL A 491 14.11 21.37 -6.09
C VAL A 491 12.63 21.04 -5.88
N TYR A 492 12.02 20.27 -6.78
CA TYR A 492 10.65 19.78 -6.62
C TYR A 492 10.49 19.02 -5.29
N ALA A 493 11.33 18.02 -5.04
CA ALA A 493 11.25 17.19 -3.85
C ALA A 493 11.44 18.02 -2.57
N HIS A 494 12.45 18.91 -2.58
CA HIS A 494 12.70 19.82 -1.47
C HIS A 494 11.50 20.69 -1.09
N LEU A 495 10.82 21.26 -2.09
CA LEU A 495 9.76 22.22 -1.86
C LEU A 495 8.39 21.58 -1.59
N PHE A 496 8.11 20.42 -2.19
CA PHE A 496 6.75 19.90 -2.26
C PHE A 496 6.53 18.57 -1.57
N ASP A 497 7.54 17.72 -1.38
CA ASP A 497 7.30 16.35 -0.93
C ASP A 497 6.73 16.27 0.48
N ALA A 498 7.14 17.17 1.38
CA ALA A 498 6.60 17.23 2.74
C ALA A 498 5.07 17.49 2.76
N ASP A 499 4.58 18.32 1.84
CA ASP A 499 3.16 18.67 1.76
C ASP A 499 2.36 17.68 0.90
N LEU A 500 3.02 17.09 -0.11
CA LEU A 500 2.46 16.08 -0.99
C LEU A 500 2.37 14.69 -0.35
N GLY A 501 3.17 14.42 0.71
CA GLY A 501 3.19 13.13 1.39
C GLY A 501 3.48 12.00 0.41
N PRO A 502 2.71 10.89 0.43
CA PRO A 502 2.84 9.82 -0.55
C PRO A 502 2.80 10.26 -2.02
N GLY A 503 2.12 11.37 -2.35
CA GLY A 503 2.08 11.93 -3.70
C GLY A 503 3.32 12.71 -4.13
N GLY A 504 4.31 12.87 -3.24
CA GLY A 504 5.59 13.53 -3.52
C GLY A 504 6.46 12.73 -4.49
N TRP A 505 7.46 13.39 -5.07
CA TRP A 505 8.35 12.76 -6.06
C TRP A 505 9.16 11.61 -5.46
N ASP A 506 9.77 11.81 -4.29
CA ASP A 506 10.59 10.79 -3.65
C ASP A 506 9.73 9.62 -3.17
N ALA A 507 8.57 9.92 -2.59
CA ALA A 507 7.63 8.91 -2.10
C ALA A 507 7.06 8.05 -3.23
N ILE A 508 6.68 8.65 -4.37
CA ILE A 508 6.22 7.92 -5.55
C ILE A 508 7.34 7.03 -6.12
N ASN A 509 8.56 7.54 -6.23
CA ASN A 509 9.69 6.73 -6.73
C ASN A 509 10.07 5.61 -5.76
N ALA A 510 9.98 5.83 -4.45
CA ALA A 510 10.15 4.78 -3.46
C ALA A 510 9.06 3.70 -3.59
N SER A 511 7.81 4.10 -3.81
CA SER A 511 6.69 3.18 -4.03
C SER A 511 6.81 2.38 -5.34
N HIS A 512 7.27 3.02 -6.41
CA HIS A 512 7.66 2.33 -7.64
C HIS A 512 8.75 1.32 -7.39
N TRP A 513 9.82 1.75 -6.71
CA TRP A 513 10.95 0.90 -6.42
C TRP A 513 10.57 -0.30 -5.57
N ALA A 514 9.77 -0.14 -4.52
CA ALA A 514 9.32 -1.24 -3.68
C ALA A 514 8.61 -2.34 -4.49
N ASN A 515 7.78 -1.95 -5.46
CA ASN A 515 7.14 -2.89 -6.38
C ASN A 515 8.13 -3.57 -7.34
N ILE A 516 9.08 -2.81 -7.89
CA ILE A 516 10.16 -3.32 -8.76
C ILE A 516 11.04 -4.31 -7.99
N GLU A 517 11.50 -3.95 -6.81
CA GLU A 517 12.37 -4.75 -5.95
C GLU A 517 11.71 -6.07 -5.56
N ARG A 518 10.43 -6.02 -5.16
CA ARG A 518 9.63 -7.20 -4.86
C ARG A 518 9.52 -8.15 -6.06
N ALA A 519 9.35 -7.61 -7.27
CA ALA A 519 9.32 -8.40 -8.49
C ALA A 519 10.68 -9.05 -8.79
N LEU A 520 11.78 -8.30 -8.68
CA LEU A 520 13.13 -8.84 -8.85
C LEU A 520 13.45 -9.92 -7.81
N ASP A 521 13.04 -9.74 -6.56
CA ASP A 521 13.27 -10.69 -5.47
C ASP A 521 12.46 -11.97 -5.63
N ARG A 522 11.21 -11.86 -6.11
CA ARG A 522 10.35 -13.01 -6.39
C ARG A 522 10.97 -13.97 -7.42
N HIS A 523 11.71 -13.42 -8.38
CA HIS A 523 12.31 -14.14 -9.50
C HIS A 523 13.84 -14.25 -9.37
N ARG A 524 14.37 -14.03 -8.17
CA ARG A 524 15.80 -14.03 -7.91
C ARG A 524 16.41 -15.40 -8.24
N GLY A 525 17.43 -15.39 -9.07
CA GLY A 525 18.20 -16.58 -9.42
C GLY A 525 17.63 -17.42 -10.57
N GLU A 526 16.51 -17.01 -11.17
CA GLU A 526 15.96 -17.62 -12.38
C GLU A 526 16.84 -17.38 -13.62
N GLY A 527 17.74 -16.39 -13.57
CA GLY A 527 18.52 -15.94 -14.73
C GLY A 527 17.67 -15.23 -15.78
N ALA A 528 16.55 -14.67 -15.35
CA ALA A 528 15.56 -14.02 -16.20
C ALA A 528 16.00 -12.62 -16.63
N ARG A 529 15.45 -12.17 -17.76
CA ARG A 529 15.59 -10.81 -18.27
C ARG A 529 14.35 -9.98 -17.99
N PHE A 530 14.55 -8.89 -17.28
CA PHE A 530 13.54 -7.90 -16.94
C PHE A 530 13.64 -6.69 -17.86
N LEU A 531 12.51 -6.26 -18.39
CA LEU A 531 12.34 -4.97 -19.06
C LEU A 531 11.53 -4.05 -18.16
N LEU A 532 12.11 -2.95 -17.70
CA LEU A 532 11.40 -1.86 -17.00
C LEU A 532 11.08 -0.75 -17.98
N THR A 533 9.82 -0.34 -18.07
CA THR A 533 9.40 0.79 -18.89
C THR A 533 8.63 1.80 -18.06
N TYR A 534 9.17 3.01 -17.97
CA TYR A 534 8.60 4.14 -17.23
C TYR A 534 8.87 5.42 -17.98
N GLY A 535 8.13 6.49 -17.68
CA GLY A 535 8.47 7.83 -18.14
C GLY A 535 9.94 8.15 -17.88
N ALA A 536 10.63 8.72 -18.86
CA ALA A 536 12.09 8.87 -18.85
C ALA A 536 12.64 9.55 -17.57
N GLY A 537 11.87 10.42 -16.93
CA GLY A 537 12.24 11.07 -15.67
C GLY A 537 12.39 10.16 -14.45
N HIS A 538 11.80 8.96 -14.47
CA HIS A 538 11.89 7.98 -13.38
C HIS A 538 13.13 7.07 -13.48
N LYS A 539 13.83 7.09 -14.63
CA LYS A 539 14.95 6.19 -14.91
C LYS A 539 16.11 6.36 -13.93
N GLY A 540 16.55 7.60 -13.68
CA GLY A 540 17.67 7.91 -12.79
C GLY A 540 17.53 7.29 -11.39
N PRO A 541 16.42 7.53 -10.66
CA PRO A 541 16.15 6.86 -9.38
C PRO A 541 16.27 5.33 -9.42
N PHE A 542 15.66 4.67 -10.42
CA PHE A 542 15.69 3.20 -10.51
C PHE A 542 17.09 2.67 -10.79
N LEU A 543 17.83 3.32 -11.70
CA LEU A 543 19.22 2.93 -11.99
C LEU A 543 20.11 3.04 -10.75
N ARG A 544 19.90 4.04 -9.88
CA ARG A 544 20.65 4.17 -8.62
C ARG A 544 20.41 3.01 -7.67
N GLU A 545 19.17 2.54 -7.55
CA GLU A 545 18.85 1.39 -6.69
C GLU A 545 19.30 0.06 -7.32
N LEU A 546 19.10 -0.14 -8.62
CA LEU A 546 19.56 -1.34 -9.33
C LEU A 546 21.08 -1.51 -9.25
N ARG A 547 21.86 -0.41 -9.30
CA ARG A 547 23.33 -0.44 -9.15
C ARG A 547 23.80 -0.86 -7.75
N ARG A 548 22.93 -0.84 -6.75
CA ARG A 548 23.25 -1.31 -5.38
C ARG A 548 23.04 -2.82 -5.22
N ARG A 549 22.33 -3.46 -6.14
CA ARG A 549 22.05 -4.89 -6.12
C ARG A 549 23.23 -5.69 -6.66
N ASP A 550 23.61 -6.75 -5.94
CA ASP A 550 24.70 -7.65 -6.33
C ASP A 550 24.24 -8.84 -7.18
N ASP A 551 22.92 -9.02 -7.32
CA ASP A 551 22.26 -10.07 -8.07
C ASP A 551 21.74 -9.62 -9.44
N VAL A 552 21.97 -8.36 -9.83
CA VAL A 552 21.48 -7.75 -11.07
C VAL A 552 22.62 -7.37 -12.01
N VAL A 553 22.43 -7.64 -13.31
CA VAL A 553 23.26 -7.14 -14.42
C VAL A 553 22.44 -6.14 -15.24
N LEU A 554 22.84 -4.88 -15.23
CA LEU A 554 22.24 -3.85 -16.06
C LEU A 554 22.72 -3.96 -17.51
N LEU A 555 21.78 -4.04 -18.44
CA LEU A 555 22.04 -4.07 -19.87
C LEU A 555 21.76 -2.70 -20.50
N ASP A 556 22.68 -2.26 -21.37
CA ASP A 556 22.61 -0.96 -22.03
C ASP A 556 21.62 -0.97 -23.20
N VAL A 557 20.65 -0.05 -23.18
CA VAL A 557 19.64 0.13 -24.24
C VAL A 557 20.30 0.45 -25.59
N ALA A 558 21.41 1.20 -25.61
CA ALA A 558 22.12 1.55 -26.83
C ALA A 558 22.58 0.30 -27.62
N ALA A 559 22.96 -0.77 -26.92
CA ALA A 559 23.38 -2.01 -27.56
C ALA A 559 22.25 -2.73 -28.32
N PHE A 560 20.99 -2.54 -27.90
CA PHE A 560 19.81 -3.07 -28.60
C PHE A 560 19.43 -2.16 -29.78
N LEU A 561 19.45 -0.84 -29.57
CA LEU A 561 19.22 0.15 -30.64
C LEU A 561 20.21 -0.01 -31.81
N ASP A 562 21.48 -0.27 -31.50
CA ASP A 562 22.54 -0.54 -32.49
C ASP A 562 22.24 -1.78 -33.36
N ARG A 563 21.48 -2.75 -32.84
CA ARG A 563 21.09 -3.96 -33.58
C ARG A 563 19.88 -3.72 -34.47
N LEU A 564 18.94 -2.89 -34.04
CA LEU A 564 17.82 -2.44 -34.88
C LEU A 564 18.28 -1.59 -36.07
N ALA A 565 19.37 -0.86 -35.92
CA ALA A 565 19.93 0.00 -36.96
C ALA A 565 20.74 -0.75 -38.04
N ARG A 566 20.94 -2.07 -37.89
CA ARG A 566 21.70 -2.93 -38.82
C ARG A 566 20.76 -3.75 -39.70
#